data_AF-A0A7X8SVA7-F1
#
_entry.id   AF-A0A7X8SVA7-F1
#
_cell.length_a   1.000
_cell.length_b   1.000
_cell.length_c   1.000
_cell.angle_alpha   90.00
_cell.angle_beta   90.00
_cell.angle_gamma   90.00
#
_symmetry.space_group_name_H-M   'P 1'
#
loop_
_entity.id
_entity.type
_entity.pdbx_description
1 polymer ?
#
loop_
_entity_poly.entity_id
_entity_poly.type
_entity_poly.pdbx_seq_one_letter_code
_entity_poly.pdbx_strand_id
1 'polypeptide(L)'
;MTKFVKRHDGNLPSERLRQRGVGQKAAQPVHDAAALLAAIVESSDDAIVSKSLLGIITTWNRGAERLFGYTAEEAVGQPITMLIPEDRLQEEPAILARIQAGEPVDHFETIRRRKDGSLLDISLTISPIRSSDGAIIGASKIARDISERKRAAEHQELLLREMHHRVKNLFAVTGSIITLAARTAQTPGDLASAMMDRLVALSQAHEMTLPSFSGGEAFQEKSTSLFRLLSALLSPYEEHGAGRWHLHGEDISVSAERVTRLALLFHEYATNAVKYGSLSVADGRLDITVSVRSDICEIQWLESKSHVSTRHEPGKPGFGTKLEETIIRSLNAEVSREWQPGGLVIRLSIPHDAFTSAR
;
A
#
# COMPACT_ATOMS: atom_id res chain seq x y z
N MET A 1 -81.02 -26.60 -47.35
CA MET A 1 -80.43 -27.95 -47.38
C MET A 1 -79.58 -28.11 -46.12
N THR A 2 -80.15 -28.71 -45.07
CA THR A 2 -79.84 -30.10 -44.62
C THR A 2 -78.76 -30.00 -43.54
N LYS A 3 -78.89 -30.32 -42.25
CA LYS A 3 -79.83 -31.02 -41.33
C LYS A 3 -79.43 -30.51 -39.92
N PHE A 4 -80.26 -29.97 -39.02
CA PHE A 4 -81.32 -30.60 -38.21
C PHE A 4 -80.85 -31.89 -37.52
N VAL A 5 -80.72 -31.95 -36.18
CA VAL A 5 -81.74 -32.34 -35.16
C VAL A 5 -80.90 -33.08 -34.08
N LYS A 6 -81.09 -33.07 -32.77
CA LYS A 6 -82.04 -32.60 -31.74
C LYS A 6 -81.31 -32.92 -30.39
N ARG A 7 -81.68 -32.44 -29.20
CA ARG A 7 -82.95 -32.64 -28.48
C ARG A 7 -83.00 -31.76 -27.22
N HIS A 8 -84.22 -31.28 -26.95
CA HIS A 8 -85.00 -31.22 -25.70
C HIS A 8 -84.30 -30.84 -24.39
N ASP A 9 -84.92 -30.19 -23.41
CA ASP A 9 -86.19 -29.51 -23.13
C ASP A 9 -85.89 -28.89 -21.74
N GLY A 10 -86.21 -27.65 -21.41
CA GLY A 10 -87.54 -27.33 -20.92
C GLY A 10 -87.43 -26.59 -19.57
N ASN A 11 -88.38 -25.67 -19.37
CA ASN A 11 -88.94 -25.18 -18.10
C ASN A 11 -88.04 -24.67 -16.94
N LEU A 12 -88.19 -23.35 -16.69
CA LEU A 12 -88.18 -22.69 -15.36
C LEU A 12 -89.27 -23.30 -14.44
N PRO A 13 -89.38 -23.01 -13.11
CA PRO A 13 -88.54 -22.29 -12.13
C PRO A 13 -88.40 -23.02 -10.75
N SER A 14 -87.80 -22.32 -9.76
CA SER A 14 -87.99 -22.42 -8.29
C SER A 14 -87.05 -23.30 -7.43
N GLU A 15 -86.48 -22.61 -6.43
CA GLU A 15 -86.12 -23.07 -5.08
C GLU A 15 -85.33 -24.37 -4.89
N ARG A 16 -84.04 -24.21 -4.58
CA ARG A 16 -83.35 -24.77 -3.40
C ARG A 16 -81.86 -24.44 -3.50
N LEU A 17 -81.33 -23.77 -2.48
CA LEU A 17 -80.01 -24.03 -1.87
C LEU A 17 -79.76 -23.00 -0.77
N ARG A 18 -80.04 -23.42 0.47
CA ARG A 18 -79.45 -22.80 1.67
C ARG A 18 -78.03 -23.38 1.86
N GLN A 19 -77.12 -22.48 2.24
CA GLN A 19 -75.87 -22.66 3.00
C GLN A 19 -74.50 -22.71 2.27
N ARG A 20 -73.64 -21.81 2.78
CA ARG A 20 -72.16 -21.84 2.96
C ARG A 20 -71.24 -21.26 1.86
N GLY A 21 -70.40 -20.32 2.33
CA GLY A 21 -69.27 -19.67 1.66
C GLY A 21 -69.07 -18.25 2.21
N VAL A 22 -68.82 -18.06 3.51
CA VAL A 22 -67.48 -17.84 4.09
C VAL A 22 -66.55 -16.99 3.22
N GLY A 23 -66.41 -15.72 3.62
CA GLY A 23 -65.14 -15.06 3.86
C GLY A 23 -64.14 -14.95 2.72
N GLN A 24 -64.04 -13.76 2.13
CA GLN A 24 -62.76 -13.13 1.78
C GLN A 24 -62.99 -11.64 1.50
N LYS A 25 -63.29 -10.86 2.55
CA LYS A 25 -62.88 -9.45 2.53
C LYS A 25 -61.38 -9.46 2.79
N ALA A 26 -60.62 -9.09 1.77
CA ALA A 26 -59.19 -8.88 1.83
C ALA A 26 -58.85 -7.96 3.02
N ALA A 27 -58.30 -8.55 4.07
CA ALA A 27 -57.53 -7.83 5.07
C ALA A 27 -56.07 -7.87 4.58
N GLN A 28 -55.65 -6.84 3.84
CA GLN A 28 -54.22 -6.53 3.77
C GLN A 28 -53.78 -6.14 5.18
N PRO A 29 -52.73 -6.73 5.76
CA PRO A 29 -52.20 -6.25 7.02
C PRO A 29 -51.49 -4.92 6.74
N VAL A 30 -52.01 -3.83 7.30
CA VAL A 30 -51.21 -2.63 7.57
C VAL A 30 -50.07 -3.13 8.47
N HIS A 31 -48.85 -3.19 7.96
CA HIS A 31 -47.69 -3.40 8.82
C HIS A 31 -47.76 -2.37 9.95
N ASP A 32 -47.72 -2.83 11.20
CA ASP A 32 -47.59 -1.96 12.36
C ASP A 32 -46.33 -1.11 12.14
N ALA A 33 -46.51 0.20 11.96
CA ALA A 33 -45.42 1.13 11.64
C ALA A 33 -44.32 1.10 12.70
N ALA A 34 -44.66 0.81 13.96
CA ALA A 34 -43.69 0.66 15.03
C ALA A 34 -42.84 -0.60 14.85
N ALA A 35 -43.46 -1.72 14.48
CA ALA A 35 -42.74 -2.96 14.18
C ALA A 35 -41.81 -2.81 12.97
N LEU A 36 -42.21 -2.05 11.95
CA LEU A 36 -41.37 -1.75 10.80
C LEU A 36 -40.15 -0.90 11.18
N LEU A 37 -40.34 0.19 11.94
CA LEU A 37 -39.23 1.03 12.41
C LEU A 37 -38.27 0.27 13.32
N ALA A 38 -38.80 -0.56 14.23
CA ALA A 38 -37.97 -1.44 15.06
C ALA A 38 -37.14 -2.42 14.22
N ALA A 39 -37.75 -3.05 13.21
CA ALA A 39 -37.02 -3.94 12.31
C ALA A 39 -35.90 -3.23 11.55
N ILE A 40 -36.12 -1.99 11.08
CA ILE A 40 -35.10 -1.17 10.43
C ILE A 40 -33.93 -0.92 11.40
N VAL A 41 -34.22 -0.47 12.63
CA VAL A 41 -33.20 -0.21 13.67
C VAL A 41 -32.42 -1.47 14.03
N GLU A 42 -33.09 -2.61 14.18
CA GLU A 42 -32.46 -3.88 14.53
C GLU A 42 -31.62 -4.50 13.39
N SER A 43 -31.98 -4.20 12.14
CA SER A 43 -31.23 -4.65 10.97
C SER A 43 -30.02 -3.77 10.62
N SER A 44 -29.90 -2.59 11.24
CA SER A 44 -28.80 -1.66 10.99
C SER A 44 -27.45 -2.26 11.40
N ASP A 45 -26.44 -2.02 10.57
CA ASP A 45 -25.03 -2.30 10.91
C ASP A 45 -24.45 -1.26 11.87
N ASP A 46 -24.92 -0.01 11.78
CA ASP A 46 -24.57 1.02 12.75
C ASP A 46 -25.20 0.71 14.12
N ALA A 47 -24.45 1.02 15.17
CA ALA A 47 -24.93 0.93 16.53
C ALA A 47 -25.88 2.08 16.84
N ILE A 48 -27.12 1.75 17.19
CA ILE A 48 -28.18 2.70 17.53
C ILE A 48 -28.54 2.50 19.00
N VAL A 49 -28.36 3.55 19.79
CA VAL A 49 -28.49 3.52 21.25
C VAL A 49 -29.28 4.73 21.69
N SER A 50 -30.28 4.55 22.56
CA SER A 50 -30.90 5.68 23.28
C SER A 50 -30.51 5.71 24.74
N LYS A 51 -30.55 6.89 25.34
CA LYS A 51 -30.30 7.10 26.78
C LYS A 51 -31.18 8.21 27.34
N SER A 52 -31.42 8.16 28.65
CA SER A 52 -32.07 9.25 29.37
C SER A 52 -31.15 10.47 29.49
N LEU A 53 -31.68 11.60 29.97
CA LEU A 53 -30.89 12.79 30.28
C LEU A 53 -29.89 12.61 31.44
N LEU A 54 -29.99 11.50 32.19
CA LEU A 54 -29.00 11.10 33.20
C LEU A 54 -27.89 10.21 32.62
N GLY A 55 -27.87 10.01 31.30
CA GLY A 55 -26.87 9.17 30.63
C GLY A 55 -27.12 7.66 30.76
N ILE A 56 -28.29 7.24 31.26
CA ILE A 56 -28.64 5.82 31.43
C ILE A 56 -29.19 5.25 30.13
N ILE A 57 -28.61 4.16 29.65
CA ILE A 57 -28.99 3.48 28.40
C ILE A 57 -30.43 2.95 28.52
N THR A 58 -31.25 3.23 27.51
CA THR A 58 -32.67 2.83 27.45
C THR A 58 -32.98 1.86 26.31
N THR A 59 -32.23 1.90 25.21
CA THR A 59 -32.33 0.92 24.11
C THR A 59 -30.95 0.59 23.57
N TRP A 60 -30.84 -0.60 22.97
CA TRP A 60 -29.60 -1.16 22.49
C TRP A 60 -29.90 -2.12 21.33
N ASN A 61 -29.60 -1.72 20.09
CA ASN A 61 -29.89 -2.56 18.93
C ASN A 61 -28.80 -3.63 18.71
N ARG A 62 -29.05 -4.59 17.82
CA ARG A 62 -28.05 -5.59 17.40
C ARG A 62 -26.74 -5.01 16.85
N GLY A 63 -26.78 -3.85 16.18
CA GLY A 63 -25.57 -3.15 15.75
C GLY A 63 -24.67 -2.77 16.92
N ALA A 64 -25.26 -2.30 18.03
CA ALA A 64 -24.55 -1.94 19.25
C ALA A 64 -23.95 -3.16 19.96
N GLU A 65 -24.66 -4.29 19.96
CA GLU A 65 -24.12 -5.56 20.48
C GLU A 65 -22.87 -5.99 19.72
N ARG A 66 -22.93 -5.99 18.39
CA ARG A 66 -21.79 -6.34 17.54
C ARG A 66 -20.63 -5.37 17.73
N LEU A 67 -20.90 -4.07 17.79
CA LEU A 67 -19.88 -3.04 17.84
C LEU A 67 -19.14 -2.99 19.18
N PHE A 68 -19.86 -3.08 20.30
CA PHE A 68 -19.31 -2.90 21.64
C PHE A 68 -19.13 -4.20 22.44
N GLY A 69 -19.74 -5.31 22.02
CA GLY A 69 -19.61 -6.62 22.65
C GLY A 69 -20.47 -6.84 23.89
N TYR A 70 -21.34 -5.90 24.25
CA TYR A 70 -22.33 -6.04 25.32
C TYR A 70 -23.68 -6.44 24.75
N THR A 71 -24.34 -7.40 25.38
CA THR A 71 -25.74 -7.73 25.06
C THR A 71 -26.67 -6.61 25.50
N ALA A 72 -27.87 -6.53 24.92
CA ALA A 72 -28.89 -5.56 25.35
C ALA A 72 -29.23 -5.71 26.84
N GLU A 73 -29.31 -6.94 27.36
CA GLU A 73 -29.57 -7.23 28.77
C GLU A 73 -28.48 -6.71 29.70
N GLU A 74 -27.23 -6.69 29.25
CA GLU A 74 -26.10 -6.14 30.02
C GLU A 74 -26.02 -4.62 29.94
N ALA A 75 -26.40 -4.04 28.80
CA ALA A 75 -26.21 -2.62 28.52
C ALA A 75 -27.38 -1.75 28.99
N VAL A 76 -28.62 -2.20 28.81
CA VAL A 76 -29.81 -1.39 29.17
C VAL A 76 -29.86 -1.19 30.70
N GLY A 77 -30.12 0.05 31.12
CA GLY A 77 -30.10 0.44 32.54
C GLY A 77 -28.71 0.81 33.07
N GLN A 78 -27.63 0.57 32.32
CA GLN A 78 -26.29 0.99 32.71
C GLN A 78 -25.97 2.42 32.24
N PRO A 79 -25.01 3.12 32.88
CA PRO A 79 -24.55 4.41 32.41
C PRO A 79 -23.71 4.27 31.13
N ILE A 80 -23.97 5.12 30.14
CA ILE A 80 -23.24 5.13 28.85
C ILE A 80 -21.73 5.33 29.00
N THR A 81 -21.29 5.86 30.16
CA THR A 81 -19.88 6.04 30.52
C THR A 81 -19.09 4.72 30.57
N MET A 82 -19.76 3.57 30.68
CA MET A 82 -19.10 2.25 30.56
C MET A 82 -18.32 2.09 29.24
N LEU A 83 -18.80 2.72 28.16
CA LEU A 83 -18.18 2.70 26.84
C LEU A 83 -17.09 3.78 26.67
N ILE A 84 -16.88 4.64 27.67
CA ILE A 84 -16.02 5.81 27.56
C ILE A 84 -14.70 5.54 28.29
N PRO A 85 -13.54 5.70 27.60
CA PRO A 85 -12.23 5.67 28.24
C PRO A 85 -12.11 6.72 29.36
N GLU A 86 -11.29 6.45 30.38
CA GLU A 86 -11.18 7.30 31.58
C GLU A 86 -10.74 8.73 31.26
N ASP A 87 -9.80 8.87 30.31
CA ASP A 87 -9.27 10.14 29.82
C ASP A 87 -10.30 10.97 29.02
N ARG A 88 -11.46 10.39 28.71
CA ARG A 88 -12.50 10.99 27.86
C ARG A 88 -13.87 11.13 28.54
N LEU A 89 -13.97 10.84 29.83
CA LEU A 89 -15.24 10.90 30.57
C LEU A 89 -15.94 12.28 30.50
N GLN A 90 -15.17 13.36 30.32
CA GLN A 90 -15.69 14.73 30.22
C GLN A 90 -16.46 15.02 28.91
N GLU A 91 -16.34 14.15 27.89
CA GLU A 91 -17.13 14.29 26.67
C GLU A 91 -18.64 14.17 26.94
N GLU A 92 -19.03 13.30 27.88
CA GLU A 92 -20.43 12.95 28.12
C GLU A 92 -21.23 14.11 28.73
N PRO A 93 -20.77 14.79 29.81
CA PRO A 93 -21.42 16.00 30.31
C PRO A 93 -21.57 17.09 29.24
N ALA A 94 -20.54 17.31 28.41
CA ALA A 94 -20.58 18.32 27.35
C ALA A 94 -21.61 17.98 26.26
N ILE A 95 -21.71 16.70 25.87
CA ILE A 95 -22.72 16.22 24.93
C ILE A 95 -24.12 16.37 25.51
N LEU A 96 -24.34 15.97 26.77
CA LEU A 96 -25.65 16.07 27.42
C LEU A 96 -26.13 17.52 27.53
N ALA A 97 -25.24 18.47 27.83
CA ALA A 97 -25.58 19.89 27.88
C ALA A 97 -26.12 20.41 26.54
N ARG A 98 -25.48 20.05 25.43
CA ARG A 98 -25.95 20.40 24.07
C ARG A 98 -27.30 19.77 23.75
N ILE A 99 -27.47 18.50 24.08
CA ILE A 99 -28.74 17.79 23.85
C ILE A 99 -29.87 18.40 24.68
N GLN A 100 -29.61 18.80 25.93
CA GLN A 100 -30.60 19.50 26.77
C GLN A 100 -30.99 20.87 26.19
N ALA A 101 -30.07 21.55 25.51
CA ALA A 101 -30.37 22.77 24.75
C ALA A 101 -31.13 22.50 23.43
N GLY A 102 -31.36 21.23 23.07
CA GLY A 102 -32.02 20.83 21.83
C GLY A 102 -31.10 20.83 20.60
N GLU A 103 -29.80 20.95 20.81
CA GLU A 103 -28.80 20.96 19.74
C GLU A 103 -28.33 19.54 19.42
N PRO A 104 -28.40 19.09 18.16
CA PRO A 104 -27.77 17.84 17.77
C PRO A 104 -26.24 17.96 17.75
N VAL A 105 -25.57 16.81 17.83
CA VAL A 105 -24.12 16.68 17.64
C VAL A 105 -23.89 15.82 16.41
N ASP A 106 -23.38 16.42 15.35
CA ASP A 106 -23.08 15.72 14.10
C ASP A 106 -21.60 15.36 14.00
N HIS A 107 -21.31 14.17 13.48
CA HIS A 107 -19.96 13.70 13.09
C HIS A 107 -18.86 13.89 14.16
N PHE A 108 -19.18 13.64 15.43
CA PHE A 108 -18.19 13.71 16.50
C PHE A 108 -17.33 12.44 16.52
N GLU A 109 -16.09 12.54 16.05
CA GLU A 109 -15.13 11.43 16.08
C GLU A 109 -14.48 11.31 17.47
N THR A 110 -14.51 10.10 18.04
CA THR A 110 -13.92 9.82 19.36
C THR A 110 -13.58 8.33 19.50
N ILE A 111 -13.01 7.96 20.64
CA ILE A 111 -12.66 6.59 21.00
C ILE A 111 -13.64 6.07 22.05
N ARG A 112 -14.10 4.83 21.86
CA ARG A 112 -14.86 4.08 22.86
C ARG A 112 -14.15 2.79 23.23
N ARG A 113 -14.55 2.24 24.37
CA ARG A 113 -14.03 0.99 24.92
C ARG A 113 -15.10 -0.10 24.79
N ARG A 114 -14.71 -1.25 24.24
CA ARG A 114 -15.54 -2.45 24.17
C ARG A 114 -15.55 -3.22 25.49
N LYS A 115 -16.38 -4.26 25.59
CA LYS A 115 -16.44 -5.18 26.73
C LYS A 115 -15.11 -5.87 27.05
N ASP A 116 -14.34 -6.22 26.02
CA ASP A 116 -13.02 -6.84 26.16
C ASP A 116 -11.90 -5.84 26.53
N GLY A 117 -12.23 -4.55 26.68
CA GLY A 117 -11.28 -3.48 26.99
C GLY A 117 -10.60 -2.87 25.75
N SER A 118 -10.79 -3.43 24.55
CA SER A 118 -10.23 -2.87 23.32
C SER A 118 -10.81 -1.49 23.01
N LEU A 119 -9.98 -0.63 22.42
CA LEU A 119 -10.36 0.70 21.99
C LEU A 119 -10.87 0.67 20.54
N LEU A 120 -11.79 1.58 20.25
CA LEU A 120 -12.49 1.66 18.98
C LEU A 120 -12.67 3.11 18.56
N ASP A 121 -12.16 3.47 17.38
CA ASP A 121 -12.47 4.75 16.77
C ASP A 121 -13.88 4.73 16.17
N ILE A 122 -14.73 5.66 16.62
CA ILE A 122 -16.08 5.81 16.11
C ILE A 122 -16.40 7.25 15.71
N SER A 123 -17.31 7.39 14.76
CA SER A 123 -18.00 8.66 14.50
C SER A 123 -19.40 8.61 15.11
N LEU A 124 -19.77 9.68 15.82
CA LEU A 124 -21.03 9.80 16.55
C LEU A 124 -21.94 10.85 15.94
N THR A 125 -23.20 10.47 15.74
CA THR A 125 -24.30 11.42 15.54
C THR A 125 -25.26 11.28 16.72
N ILE A 126 -25.60 12.39 17.36
CA ILE A 126 -26.39 12.41 18.60
C ILE A 126 -27.54 13.40 18.44
N SER A 127 -28.77 12.93 18.62
CA SER A 127 -29.98 13.72 18.42
C SER A 127 -30.87 13.71 19.66
N PRO A 128 -31.49 14.83 20.04
CA PRO A 128 -32.45 14.87 21.14
C PRO A 128 -33.69 14.02 20.82
N ILE A 129 -34.14 13.23 21.79
CA ILE A 129 -35.42 12.53 21.72
C ILE A 129 -36.47 13.42 22.37
N ARG A 130 -37.55 13.69 21.65
CA ARG A 130 -38.67 14.51 22.13
C ARG A 130 -39.89 13.65 22.42
N SER A 131 -40.57 13.96 23.52
CA SER A 131 -41.90 13.46 23.84
C SER A 131 -42.96 14.07 22.91
N SER A 132 -44.18 13.54 22.92
CA SER A 132 -45.31 14.01 22.12
C SER A 132 -45.70 15.48 22.40
N ASP A 133 -45.36 15.99 23.57
CA ASP A 133 -45.54 17.38 23.99
C ASP A 133 -44.36 18.29 23.60
N GLY A 134 -43.34 17.75 22.93
CA GLY A 134 -42.15 18.47 22.45
C GLY A 134 -41.00 18.57 23.46
N ALA A 135 -41.19 18.09 24.70
CA ALA A 135 -40.16 18.10 25.73
C ALA A 135 -39.02 17.13 25.40
N ILE A 136 -37.76 17.52 25.65
CA ILE A 136 -36.61 16.65 25.45
C ILE A 136 -36.55 15.66 26.61
N ILE A 137 -36.62 14.37 26.30
CA ILE A 137 -36.68 13.28 27.30
C ILE A 137 -35.43 12.39 27.29
N GLY A 138 -34.54 12.57 26.32
CA GLY A 138 -33.32 11.78 26.20
C GLY A 138 -32.53 12.10 24.95
N ALA A 139 -31.60 11.22 24.62
CA ALA A 139 -30.77 11.30 23.43
C ALA A 139 -30.80 9.96 22.67
N SER A 140 -30.83 10.04 21.34
CA SER A 140 -30.54 8.94 20.43
C SER A 140 -29.12 9.13 19.90
N LYS A 141 -28.41 8.04 19.71
CA LYS A 141 -27.02 8.02 19.29
C LYS A 141 -26.84 6.97 18.21
N ILE A 142 -26.22 7.38 17.11
CA ILE A 142 -25.74 6.51 16.06
C ILE A 142 -24.22 6.50 16.16
N ALA A 143 -23.64 5.31 16.28
CA ALA A 143 -22.20 5.10 16.35
C ALA A 143 -21.75 4.21 15.19
N ARG A 144 -20.81 4.74 14.39
CA ARG A 144 -20.23 4.04 13.25
C ARG A 144 -18.75 3.78 13.52
N ASP A 145 -18.30 2.55 13.30
CA ASP A 145 -16.88 2.21 13.30
C ASP A 145 -16.15 2.95 12.16
N ILE A 146 -15.09 3.67 12.50
CA ILE A 146 -14.22 4.35 11.52
C ILE A 146 -12.77 3.86 11.59
N SER A 147 -12.51 2.78 12.32
CA SER A 147 -11.16 2.24 12.54
C SER A 147 -10.50 1.82 11.24
N GLU A 148 -11.22 1.17 10.35
CA GLU A 148 -10.70 0.78 9.03
C GLU A 148 -10.38 2.00 8.17
N ARG A 149 -11.27 2.98 8.15
CA ARG A 149 -11.07 4.23 7.40
C ARG A 149 -9.84 4.99 7.91
N LYS A 150 -9.66 5.09 9.23
CA LYS A 150 -8.49 5.74 9.83
C LYS A 150 -7.20 4.98 9.53
N ARG A 151 -7.17 3.66 9.72
CA ARG A 151 -6.01 2.81 9.38
C ARG A 151 -5.64 2.92 7.90
N ALA A 152 -6.63 2.95 7.01
CA ALA A 152 -6.39 3.14 5.57
C ALA A 152 -5.79 4.53 5.26
N ALA A 153 -6.31 5.58 5.90
CA ALA A 153 -5.79 6.94 5.74
C ALA A 153 -4.35 7.08 6.25
N GLU A 154 -4.06 6.54 7.45
CA GLU A 154 -2.71 6.52 8.03
C GLU A 154 -1.73 5.73 7.15
N HIS A 155 -2.17 4.58 6.63
CA HIS A 155 -1.35 3.81 5.69
C HIS A 155 -1.06 4.62 4.42
N GLN A 156 -2.07 5.27 3.83
CA GLN A 156 -1.88 6.11 2.65
C GLN A 156 -0.90 7.27 2.90
N GLU A 157 -0.98 7.92 4.07
CA GLU A 157 -0.06 9.00 4.44
C GLU A 157 1.39 8.50 4.55
N LEU A 158 1.59 7.31 5.15
CA LEU A 158 2.90 6.68 5.23
C LEU A 158 3.48 6.41 3.84
N LEU A 159 2.68 5.87 2.92
CA LEU A 159 3.09 5.61 1.53
C LEU A 159 3.46 6.90 0.79
N LEU A 160 2.66 7.96 0.96
CA LEU A 160 2.95 9.26 0.36
C LEU A 160 4.27 9.83 0.90
N ARG A 161 4.49 9.75 2.21
CA ARG A 161 5.74 10.20 2.83
C ARG A 161 6.94 9.45 2.28
N GLU A 162 6.86 8.13 2.16
CA GLU A 162 7.92 7.31 1.59
C GLU A 162 8.18 7.68 0.12
N MET A 163 7.13 7.83 -0.68
CA MET A 163 7.23 8.29 -2.06
C MET A 163 7.91 9.66 -2.18
N HIS A 164 7.53 10.62 -1.33
CA HIS A 164 8.18 11.93 -1.27
C HIS A 164 9.68 11.82 -0.97
N HIS A 165 10.06 10.97 -0.02
CA HIS A 165 11.47 10.72 0.29
C HIS A 165 12.21 10.11 -0.92
N ARG A 166 11.62 9.12 -1.60
CA ARG A 166 12.21 8.48 -2.79
C ARG A 166 12.40 9.47 -3.95
N VAL A 167 11.38 10.27 -4.24
CA VAL A 167 11.44 11.31 -5.29
C VAL A 167 12.51 12.34 -4.98
N LYS A 168 12.59 12.82 -3.74
CA LYS A 168 13.65 13.75 -3.30
C LYS A 168 15.04 13.15 -3.50
N ASN A 169 15.23 11.88 -3.15
CA ASN A 169 16.50 11.18 -3.35
C ASN A 169 16.86 11.05 -4.84
N LEU A 170 15.88 10.73 -5.69
CA LEU A 170 16.09 10.64 -7.14
C LEU A 170 16.53 11.98 -7.75
N PHE A 171 15.92 13.09 -7.35
CA PHE A 171 16.35 14.42 -7.78
C PHE A 171 17.74 14.80 -7.27
N ALA A 172 18.09 14.44 -6.03
CA ALA A 172 19.42 14.69 -5.48
C ALA A 172 20.52 13.92 -6.25
N VAL A 173 20.27 12.65 -6.56
CA VAL A 173 21.17 11.82 -7.38
C VAL A 173 21.28 12.39 -8.79
N THR A 174 20.15 12.73 -9.42
CA THR A 174 20.13 13.34 -10.76
C THR A 174 20.96 14.62 -10.78
N GLY A 175 20.72 15.54 -9.84
CA GLY A 175 21.48 16.80 -9.72
C GLY A 175 22.99 16.59 -9.56
N SER A 176 23.38 15.55 -8.81
CA SER A 176 24.78 15.17 -8.63
C SER A 176 25.40 14.63 -9.93
N ILE A 177 24.66 13.83 -10.70
CA ILE A 177 25.08 13.38 -12.03
C ILE A 177 25.33 14.58 -12.96
N ILE A 178 24.41 15.55 -13.01
CA ILE A 178 24.58 16.77 -13.84
C ILE A 178 25.85 17.51 -13.42
N THR A 179 25.97 17.80 -12.13
CA THR A 179 27.05 18.63 -11.57
C THR A 179 28.40 18.00 -11.82
N LEU A 180 28.51 16.68 -11.63
CA LEU A 180 29.76 15.98 -11.82
C LEU A 180 30.05 15.82 -13.33
N ALA A 181 29.06 15.56 -14.19
CA ALA A 181 29.25 15.37 -15.63
C ALA A 181 29.73 16.66 -16.29
N ALA A 182 29.14 17.79 -15.91
CA ALA A 182 29.53 19.12 -16.37
C ALA A 182 30.99 19.47 -16.04
N ARG A 183 31.57 18.92 -14.96
CA ARG A 183 32.98 19.17 -14.59
C ARG A 183 34.01 18.47 -15.48
N THR A 184 33.58 17.49 -16.27
CA THR A 184 34.51 16.62 -17.03
C THR A 184 34.24 16.57 -18.52
N ALA A 185 33.01 16.87 -18.94
CA ALA A 185 32.63 16.94 -20.34
C ALA A 185 33.46 18.00 -21.08
N GLN A 186 33.97 17.64 -22.25
CA GLN A 186 34.73 18.55 -23.11
C GLN A 186 33.81 19.29 -24.09
N THR A 187 32.70 18.66 -24.49
CA THR A 187 31.69 19.23 -25.37
C THR A 187 30.28 19.13 -24.79
N PRO A 188 29.32 19.96 -25.25
CA PRO A 188 27.91 19.80 -24.90
C PRO A 188 27.33 18.44 -25.30
N GLY A 189 27.81 17.85 -26.40
CA GLY A 189 27.41 16.51 -26.82
C GLY A 189 27.84 15.42 -25.85
N ASP A 190 29.09 15.51 -25.34
CA ASP A 190 29.59 14.57 -24.33
C ASP A 190 28.78 14.66 -23.03
N LEU A 191 28.42 15.88 -22.61
CA LEU A 191 27.58 16.09 -21.45
C LEU A 191 26.20 15.47 -21.63
N ALA A 192 25.55 15.73 -22.78
CA ALA A 192 24.21 15.22 -23.07
C ALA A 192 24.19 13.69 -23.12
N SER A 193 25.15 13.05 -23.83
CA SER A 193 25.25 11.60 -23.91
C SER A 193 25.49 10.98 -22.53
N ALA A 194 26.48 11.49 -21.80
CA ALA A 194 26.87 10.95 -20.50
C ALA A 194 25.79 11.14 -19.41
N MET A 195 24.90 12.12 -19.57
CA MET A 195 23.73 12.28 -18.72
C MET A 195 22.58 11.34 -19.12
N MET A 196 22.32 11.21 -20.43
CA MET A 196 21.24 10.36 -20.94
C MET A 196 21.48 8.89 -20.58
N ASP A 197 22.71 8.40 -20.79
CA ASP A 197 23.08 7.00 -20.48
C ASP A 197 22.83 6.67 -19.01
N ARG A 198 23.17 7.58 -18.09
CA ARG A 198 23.00 7.41 -16.64
C ARG A 198 21.56 7.57 -16.19
N LEU A 199 20.79 8.45 -16.82
CA LEU A 199 19.35 8.56 -16.56
C LEU A 199 18.60 7.30 -16.98
N VAL A 200 18.98 6.69 -18.11
CA VAL A 200 18.42 5.41 -18.55
C VAL A 200 18.75 4.30 -17.56
N ALA A 201 20.01 4.19 -17.13
CA ALA A 201 20.41 3.22 -16.10
C ALA A 201 19.66 3.41 -14.77
N LEU A 202 19.49 4.66 -14.34
CA LEU A 202 18.72 5.00 -13.15
C LEU A 202 17.25 4.64 -13.28
N SER A 203 16.65 4.88 -14.46
CA SER A 203 15.26 4.52 -14.75
C SER A 203 15.04 3.01 -14.66
N GLN A 204 15.93 2.22 -15.27
CA GLN A 204 15.87 0.75 -15.21
C GLN A 204 16.01 0.24 -13.77
N ALA A 205 16.98 0.77 -13.03
CA ALA A 205 17.18 0.42 -11.63
C ALA A 205 15.96 0.78 -10.76
N HIS A 206 15.31 1.92 -11.05
CA HIS A 206 14.13 2.33 -10.32
C HIS A 206 12.91 1.44 -10.61
N GLU A 207 12.71 1.06 -11.87
CA GLU A 207 11.61 0.17 -12.29
C GLU A 207 11.66 -1.18 -11.56
N MET A 208 12.87 -1.70 -11.30
CA MET A 208 13.09 -2.94 -10.53
C MET A 208 12.67 -2.86 -9.07
N THR A 209 12.52 -1.65 -8.54
CA THR A 209 12.17 -1.38 -7.14
C THR A 209 10.75 -0.84 -6.99
N LEU A 210 10.01 -0.68 -8.10
CA LEU A 210 8.61 -0.26 -8.05
C LEU A 210 7.77 -1.39 -7.45
N PRO A 211 6.92 -1.10 -6.46
CA PRO A 211 5.95 -2.07 -5.98
C PRO A 211 4.98 -2.42 -7.13
N SER A 212 4.68 -3.71 -7.31
CA SER A 212 3.63 -4.11 -8.26
C SER A 212 2.28 -3.84 -7.61
N PHE A 213 1.44 -3.07 -8.29
CA PHE A 213 0.06 -2.79 -7.86
C PHE A 213 -0.90 -3.95 -8.20
N SER A 214 -0.48 -5.20 -7.96
CA SER A 214 -1.32 -6.37 -8.18
C SER A 214 -1.94 -6.83 -6.87
N GLY A 215 -3.12 -6.28 -6.56
CA GLY A 215 -4.13 -6.89 -5.69
C GLY A 215 -3.73 -7.20 -4.24
N GLY A 216 -4.20 -6.37 -3.30
CA GLY A 216 -4.50 -6.76 -1.91
C GLY A 216 -3.33 -7.03 -0.96
N GLU A 217 -2.11 -7.24 -1.44
CA GLU A 217 -0.96 -7.46 -0.58
C GLU A 217 -0.34 -6.14 -0.12
N ALA A 218 -0.01 -6.09 1.18
CA ALA A 218 0.61 -4.95 1.84
C ALA A 218 1.82 -4.43 1.04
N PHE A 219 2.09 -3.13 1.16
CA PHE A 219 3.25 -2.47 0.58
C PHE A 219 4.55 -3.13 1.07
N GLN A 220 4.97 -4.21 0.42
CA GLN A 220 6.25 -4.83 0.68
C GLN A 220 7.28 -4.08 -0.13
N GLU A 221 8.27 -3.53 0.57
CA GLU A 221 9.47 -2.97 -0.04
C GLU A 221 10.10 -4.06 -0.92
N LYS A 222 9.87 -4.01 -2.24
CA LYS A 222 10.45 -5.00 -3.15
C LYS A 222 11.96 -4.80 -3.17
N SER A 223 12.68 -5.78 -2.62
CA SER A 223 14.08 -5.97 -2.95
C SER A 223 14.21 -6.55 -4.36
N THR A 224 15.29 -6.21 -5.04
CA THR A 224 15.71 -6.91 -6.26
C THR A 224 16.90 -7.81 -5.93
N SER A 225 17.37 -8.60 -6.88
CA SER A 225 18.61 -9.36 -6.71
C SER A 225 19.76 -8.69 -7.47
N LEU A 226 20.98 -8.88 -6.98
CA LEU A 226 22.18 -8.31 -7.60
C LEU A 226 22.34 -8.82 -9.03
N PHE A 227 22.07 -10.11 -9.28
CA PHE A 227 22.15 -10.65 -10.64
C PHE A 227 21.10 -10.05 -11.55
N ARG A 228 19.89 -9.81 -11.06
CA ARG A 228 18.86 -9.14 -11.87
C ARG A 228 19.31 -7.72 -12.23
N LEU A 229 19.83 -6.95 -11.26
CA LEU A 229 20.37 -5.61 -11.49
C LEU A 229 21.50 -5.61 -12.53
N LEU A 230 22.51 -6.46 -12.35
CA LEU A 230 23.64 -6.57 -13.27
C LEU A 230 23.19 -6.98 -14.68
N SER A 231 22.27 -7.94 -14.78
CA SER A 231 21.72 -8.38 -16.07
C SER A 231 21.01 -7.24 -16.80
N ALA A 232 20.20 -6.44 -16.11
CA ALA A 232 19.53 -5.30 -16.74
C ALA A 232 20.53 -4.26 -17.25
N LEU A 233 21.57 -3.96 -16.46
CA LEU A 233 22.61 -3.00 -16.84
C LEU A 233 23.50 -3.48 -17.98
N LEU A 234 23.72 -4.80 -18.09
CA LEU A 234 24.60 -5.40 -19.11
C LEU A 234 23.85 -5.83 -20.38
N SER A 235 22.53 -6.04 -20.31
CA SER A 235 21.71 -6.46 -21.45
C SER A 235 21.81 -5.56 -22.69
N PRO A 236 21.95 -4.22 -22.60
CA PRO A 236 22.11 -3.39 -23.80
C PRO A 236 23.41 -3.66 -24.56
N TYR A 237 24.38 -4.31 -23.92
CA TYR A 237 25.69 -4.64 -24.49
C TYR A 237 25.78 -6.10 -24.95
N GLU A 238 24.68 -6.83 -25.00
CA GLU A 238 24.62 -8.17 -25.56
C GLU A 238 24.41 -8.10 -27.09
N GLU A 239 25.33 -8.64 -27.88
CA GLU A 239 25.22 -8.68 -29.34
C GLU A 239 24.76 -10.07 -29.80
N HIS A 240 23.63 -10.13 -30.52
CA HIS A 240 23.20 -11.20 -31.42
C HIS A 240 23.43 -12.68 -30.97
N GLY A 241 23.35 -12.98 -29.67
CA GLY A 241 23.20 -14.35 -29.17
C GLY A 241 24.47 -15.09 -28.73
N ALA A 242 25.61 -14.41 -28.56
CA ALA A 242 26.77 -14.98 -27.85
C ALA A 242 27.01 -14.22 -26.54
N GLY A 243 26.86 -14.91 -25.40
CA GLY A 243 27.05 -14.34 -24.06
C GLY A 243 28.45 -13.75 -23.88
N ARG A 244 28.56 -12.43 -24.05
CA ARG A 244 29.81 -11.67 -23.80
C ARG A 244 30.06 -11.47 -22.31
N TRP A 245 29.04 -11.68 -21.49
CA TRP A 245 29.14 -11.59 -20.05
C TRP A 245 28.46 -12.77 -19.35
N HIS A 246 28.98 -13.16 -18.19
CA HIS A 246 28.43 -14.22 -17.36
C HIS A 246 28.43 -13.81 -15.89
N LEU A 247 27.41 -14.27 -15.17
CA LEU A 247 27.27 -14.09 -13.72
C LEU A 247 27.47 -15.44 -13.04
N HIS A 248 28.33 -15.48 -12.04
CA HIS A 248 28.69 -16.70 -11.30
C HIS A 248 28.55 -16.47 -9.80
N GLY A 249 28.29 -17.55 -9.06
CA GLY A 249 28.26 -17.54 -7.60
C GLY A 249 26.90 -17.20 -7.01
N GLU A 250 26.89 -16.45 -5.90
CA GLU A 250 25.70 -16.21 -5.07
C GLU A 250 24.90 -14.98 -5.54
N ASP A 251 23.58 -15.13 -5.65
CA ASP A 251 22.67 -14.01 -5.94
C ASP A 251 22.10 -13.43 -4.64
N ILE A 252 22.51 -12.20 -4.31
CA ILE A 252 22.14 -11.53 -3.07
C ILE A 252 21.00 -10.55 -3.25
N SER A 253 20.19 -10.38 -2.20
CA SER A 253 19.09 -9.42 -2.18
C SER A 253 19.60 -7.99 -1.97
N VAL A 254 19.07 -7.05 -2.74
CA VAL A 254 19.40 -5.62 -2.69
C VAL A 254 18.13 -4.81 -2.38
N SER A 255 18.16 -4.02 -1.31
CA SER A 255 17.03 -3.18 -0.93
C SER A 255 16.84 -1.99 -1.88
N ALA A 256 15.61 -1.50 -2.00
CA ALA A 256 15.26 -0.39 -2.88
C ALA A 256 16.12 0.87 -2.63
N GLU A 257 16.50 1.12 -1.37
CA GLU A 257 17.36 2.26 -1.00
C GLU A 257 18.80 2.12 -1.54
N ARG A 258 19.28 0.89 -1.75
CA ARG A 258 20.67 0.59 -2.16
C ARG A 258 20.81 0.39 -3.68
N VAL A 259 19.75 -0.04 -4.35
CA VAL A 259 19.73 -0.34 -5.79
C VAL A 259 20.30 0.81 -6.63
N THR A 260 19.88 2.05 -6.40
CA THR A 260 20.35 3.20 -7.19
C THR A 260 21.87 3.39 -7.12
N ARG A 261 22.48 3.21 -5.94
CA ARG A 261 23.93 3.42 -5.76
C ARG A 261 24.72 2.34 -6.47
N LEU A 262 24.31 1.08 -6.29
CA LEU A 262 24.93 -0.06 -6.98
C LEU A 262 24.72 0.02 -8.50
N ALA A 263 23.55 0.47 -8.95
CA ALA A 263 23.25 0.65 -10.37
C ALA A 263 24.22 1.62 -11.03
N LEU A 264 24.46 2.77 -10.41
CA LEU A 264 25.42 3.75 -10.91
C LEU A 264 26.85 3.20 -10.91
N LEU A 265 27.27 2.52 -9.84
CA LEU A 265 28.60 1.92 -9.75
C LEU A 265 28.86 0.89 -10.86
N PHE A 266 27.96 -0.08 -11.02
CA PHE A 266 28.12 -1.12 -12.03
C PHE A 266 27.89 -0.60 -13.45
N HIS A 267 27.08 0.44 -13.63
CA HIS A 267 26.96 1.13 -14.92
C HIS A 267 28.29 1.79 -15.33
N GLU A 268 29.01 2.42 -14.41
CA GLU A 268 30.36 2.95 -14.72
C GLU A 268 31.32 1.83 -15.11
N TYR A 269 31.29 0.66 -14.45
CA TYR A 269 32.14 -0.47 -14.84
C TYR A 269 31.76 -1.04 -16.22
N ALA A 270 30.46 -1.22 -16.48
CA ALA A 270 29.97 -1.71 -17.75
C ALA A 270 30.36 -0.77 -18.91
N THR A 271 30.19 0.55 -18.74
CA THR A 271 30.55 1.53 -19.77
C THR A 271 32.07 1.58 -20.01
N ASN A 272 32.89 1.40 -18.96
CA ASN A 272 34.34 1.28 -19.13
C ASN A 272 34.73 0.00 -19.88
N ALA A 273 34.07 -1.13 -19.59
CA ALA A 273 34.29 -2.38 -20.32
C ALA A 273 33.97 -2.22 -21.82
N VAL A 274 32.92 -1.48 -22.17
CA VAL A 274 32.50 -1.22 -23.55
C VAL A 274 33.42 -0.22 -24.27
N LYS A 275 33.91 0.81 -23.56
CA LYS A 275 34.73 1.88 -24.17
C LYS A 275 36.20 1.49 -24.31
N TYR A 276 36.73 0.81 -23.31
CA TYR A 276 38.18 0.60 -23.14
C TYR A 276 38.56 -0.85 -22.82
N GLY A 277 37.57 -1.70 -22.54
CA GLY A 277 37.77 -3.01 -21.93
C GLY A 277 37.40 -4.17 -22.83
N SER A 278 37.06 -5.31 -22.23
CA SER A 278 36.75 -6.53 -22.98
C SER A 278 35.54 -6.41 -23.90
N LEU A 279 34.49 -5.68 -23.50
CA LEU A 279 33.28 -5.51 -24.31
C LEU A 279 33.48 -4.57 -25.51
N SER A 280 34.63 -3.89 -25.62
CA SER A 280 35.02 -3.13 -26.82
C SER A 280 35.51 -4.02 -27.97
N VAL A 281 35.81 -5.31 -27.68
CA VAL A 281 36.45 -6.25 -28.62
C VAL A 281 35.49 -7.40 -28.91
N ALA A 282 35.46 -7.86 -30.17
CA ALA A 282 34.52 -8.88 -30.62
C ALA A 282 34.66 -10.24 -29.88
N ASP A 283 35.86 -10.62 -29.46
CA ASP A 283 36.15 -11.87 -28.74
C ASP A 283 36.36 -11.68 -27.24
N GLY A 284 36.19 -10.45 -26.74
CA GLY A 284 36.30 -10.11 -25.33
C GLY A 284 35.19 -10.72 -24.49
N ARG A 285 35.50 -10.98 -23.22
CA ARG A 285 34.56 -11.57 -22.25
C ARG A 285 34.59 -10.84 -20.91
N LEU A 286 33.45 -10.81 -20.25
CA LEU A 286 33.27 -10.27 -18.91
C LEU A 286 32.68 -11.34 -17.98
N ASP A 287 33.42 -11.76 -16.97
CA ASP A 287 32.92 -12.70 -15.97
C ASP A 287 32.79 -11.97 -14.63
N ILE A 288 31.60 -12.01 -14.05
CA ILE A 288 31.33 -11.41 -12.73
C ILE A 288 31.05 -12.54 -11.75
N THR A 289 31.90 -12.69 -10.74
CA THR A 289 31.75 -13.71 -9.71
C THR A 289 31.41 -13.05 -8.38
N VAL A 290 30.33 -13.49 -7.75
CA VAL A 290 29.89 -13.03 -6.44
C VAL A 290 30.07 -14.15 -5.42
N SER A 291 30.74 -13.87 -4.31
CA SER A 291 30.90 -14.82 -3.21
C SER A 291 30.69 -14.13 -1.87
N VAL A 292 29.94 -14.75 -0.97
CA VAL A 292 29.69 -14.22 0.37
C VAL A 292 30.57 -14.95 1.37
N ARG A 293 31.32 -14.20 2.17
CA ARG A 293 32.17 -14.73 3.25
C ARG A 293 31.84 -14.02 4.55
N SER A 294 31.16 -14.72 5.44
CA SER A 294 30.66 -14.16 6.72
C SER A 294 29.82 -12.90 6.47
N ASP A 295 30.35 -11.72 6.77
CA ASP A 295 29.67 -10.42 6.67
C ASP A 295 30.12 -9.59 5.46
N ILE A 296 30.95 -10.14 4.56
CA ILE A 296 31.47 -9.43 3.39
C ILE A 296 31.01 -10.15 2.11
N CYS A 297 30.44 -9.39 1.19
CA CYS A 297 30.20 -9.80 -0.19
C CYS A 297 31.40 -9.38 -1.05
N GLU A 298 32.06 -10.35 -1.64
CA GLU A 298 33.15 -10.17 -2.59
C GLU A 298 32.61 -10.28 -4.01
N ILE A 299 32.80 -9.22 -4.80
CA ILE A 299 32.41 -9.15 -6.20
C ILE A 299 33.67 -8.99 -7.05
N GLN A 300 33.97 -10.00 -7.85
CA GLN A 300 35.05 -9.98 -8.81
C GLN A 300 34.51 -9.68 -10.21
N TRP A 301 35.00 -8.62 -10.84
CA TRP A 301 34.74 -8.24 -12.22
C TRP A 301 36.00 -8.55 -13.05
N LEU A 302 35.92 -9.61 -13.86
CA LEU A 302 37.03 -10.12 -14.67
C LEU A 302 36.77 -9.83 -16.15
N GLU A 303 37.54 -8.91 -16.72
CA GLU A 303 37.58 -8.68 -18.15
C GLU A 303 38.71 -9.49 -18.77
N SER A 304 38.39 -10.31 -19.78
CA SER A 304 39.33 -11.15 -20.50
C SER A 304 39.35 -10.82 -22.00
N LYS A 305 40.51 -11.04 -22.64
CA LYS A 305 40.75 -10.79 -24.07
C LYS A 305 40.44 -9.33 -24.45
N SER A 306 40.96 -8.41 -23.65
CA SER A 306 40.87 -6.98 -23.89
C SER A 306 42.10 -6.46 -24.64
N HIS A 307 42.00 -5.32 -25.33
CA HIS A 307 43.12 -4.65 -26.02
C HIS A 307 44.22 -4.11 -25.08
N VAL A 308 44.16 -4.38 -23.77
CA VAL A 308 45.03 -3.75 -22.78
C VAL A 308 46.45 -4.32 -22.87
N SER A 309 47.27 -3.71 -23.72
CA SER A 309 48.72 -3.93 -23.72
C SER A 309 49.53 -2.79 -23.12
N THR A 310 48.92 -1.71 -22.63
CA THR A 310 49.67 -0.59 -22.02
C THR A 310 48.86 0.13 -20.95
N ARG A 311 49.46 0.29 -19.76
CA ARG A 311 49.05 1.26 -18.73
C ARG A 311 48.58 2.55 -19.42
N HIS A 312 47.32 2.92 -19.25
CA HIS A 312 47.03 4.35 -19.20
C HIS A 312 47.59 4.83 -17.87
N GLU A 313 48.62 5.67 -17.89
CA GLU A 313 48.97 6.47 -16.71
C GLU A 313 47.68 7.16 -16.21
N PRO A 314 47.46 7.26 -14.89
CA PRO A 314 46.27 7.90 -14.37
C PRO A 314 46.31 9.37 -14.77
N GLY A 315 45.68 9.70 -15.89
CA GLY A 315 45.26 11.06 -16.20
C GLY A 315 44.37 11.58 -15.08
N LYS A 316 44.12 12.90 -15.06
CA LYS A 316 43.26 13.53 -14.05
C LYS A 316 41.98 12.69 -13.85
N PRO A 317 41.62 12.34 -12.61
CA PRO A 317 40.47 11.46 -12.35
C PRO A 317 39.22 12.05 -13.01
N GLY A 318 38.68 11.27 -13.94
CA GLY A 318 37.45 11.60 -14.66
C GLY A 318 36.22 11.51 -13.76
N PHE A 319 35.05 11.69 -14.36
CA PHE A 319 33.78 11.60 -13.64
C PHE A 319 33.60 10.26 -12.93
N GLY A 320 33.80 9.16 -13.67
CA GLY A 320 33.50 7.81 -13.20
C GLY A 320 34.28 7.44 -11.95
N THR A 321 35.56 7.81 -11.91
CA THR A 321 36.44 7.61 -10.75
C THR A 321 35.96 8.35 -9.51
N LYS A 322 35.50 9.61 -9.64
CA LYS A 322 35.00 10.39 -8.50
C LYS A 322 33.64 9.90 -7.99
N LEU A 323 32.77 9.46 -8.91
CA LEU A 323 31.47 8.88 -8.55
C LEU A 323 31.68 7.56 -7.81
N GLU A 324 32.55 6.69 -8.33
CA GLU A 324 32.96 5.46 -7.69
C GLU A 324 33.52 5.72 -6.28
N GLU A 325 34.50 6.60 -6.12
CA GLU A 325 35.08 6.94 -4.81
C GLU A 325 34.00 7.36 -3.79
N THR A 326 33.00 8.12 -4.25
CA THR A 326 31.89 8.57 -3.41
C THR A 326 30.98 7.40 -3.01
N ILE A 327 30.64 6.53 -3.96
CA ILE A 327 29.78 5.36 -3.72
C ILE A 327 30.50 4.35 -2.81
N ILE A 328 31.75 4.00 -3.11
CA ILE A 328 32.58 3.07 -2.33
C ILE A 328 32.67 3.54 -0.87
N ARG A 329 32.93 4.84 -0.64
CA ARG A 329 32.93 5.40 0.72
C ARG A 329 31.56 5.29 1.39
N SER A 330 30.48 5.56 0.66
CA SER A 330 29.11 5.49 1.22
C SER A 330 28.66 4.07 1.57
N LEU A 331 29.22 3.06 0.89
CA LEU A 331 28.94 1.64 1.13
C LEU A 331 29.90 1.02 2.15
N ASN A 332 30.86 1.79 2.67
CA ASN A 332 31.97 1.27 3.47
C ASN A 332 32.68 0.09 2.78
N ALA A 333 32.83 0.20 1.46
CA ALA A 333 33.41 -0.84 0.62
C ALA A 333 34.89 -0.58 0.36
N GLU A 334 35.60 -1.62 -0.06
CA GLU A 334 36.95 -1.55 -0.59
C GLU A 334 36.96 -1.96 -2.06
N VAL A 335 37.83 -1.33 -2.87
CA VAL A 335 38.00 -1.66 -4.28
C VAL A 335 39.48 -1.77 -4.63
N SER A 336 39.85 -2.82 -5.37
CA SER A 336 41.19 -3.00 -5.91
C SER A 336 41.13 -3.31 -7.40
N ARG A 337 42.20 -2.94 -8.12
CA ARG A 337 42.35 -3.11 -9.56
C ARG A 337 43.67 -3.74 -9.91
N GLU A 338 43.63 -4.78 -10.71
CA GLU A 338 44.81 -5.50 -11.20
C GLU A 338 44.74 -5.59 -12.73
N TRP A 339 45.66 -4.91 -13.40
CA TRP A 339 45.80 -5.00 -14.86
C TRP A 339 46.67 -6.19 -15.21
N GLN A 340 46.16 -7.07 -16.07
CA GLN A 340 46.84 -8.28 -16.51
C GLN A 340 47.09 -8.23 -18.04
N PRO A 341 48.07 -8.98 -18.57
CA PRO A 341 48.43 -8.96 -20.00
C PRO A 341 47.32 -9.31 -21.00
N GLY A 342 46.13 -9.70 -20.54
CA GLY A 342 44.96 -9.95 -21.38
C GLY A 342 43.66 -9.36 -20.83
N GLY A 343 43.71 -8.43 -19.86
CA GLY A 343 42.49 -8.03 -19.17
C GLY A 343 42.64 -7.13 -17.94
N LEU A 344 41.52 -6.95 -17.25
CA LEU A 344 41.39 -6.20 -16.00
C LEU A 344 40.64 -7.03 -14.97
N VAL A 345 41.13 -7.05 -13.74
CA VAL A 345 40.41 -7.60 -12.60
C VAL A 345 40.08 -6.46 -11.64
N ILE A 346 38.80 -6.24 -11.38
CA ILE A 346 38.33 -5.37 -10.29
C ILE A 346 37.79 -6.28 -9.19
N ARG A 347 38.20 -6.06 -7.94
CA ARG A 347 37.62 -6.75 -6.78
C ARG A 347 37.00 -5.72 -5.85
N LEU A 348 35.73 -5.94 -5.51
CA LEU A 348 34.98 -5.14 -4.57
C LEU A 348 34.64 -5.97 -3.34
N SER A 349 35.03 -5.48 -2.18
CA SER A 349 34.67 -6.04 -0.88
C SER A 349 33.63 -5.11 -0.26
N ILE A 350 32.38 -5.57 -0.19
CA ILE A 350 31.25 -4.77 0.28
C ILE A 350 30.64 -5.45 1.51
N PRO A 351 30.49 -4.77 2.66
CA PRO A 351 29.75 -5.31 3.81
C PRO A 351 28.34 -5.77 3.41
N HIS A 352 27.91 -6.93 3.89
CA HIS A 352 26.64 -7.54 3.50
C HIS A 352 25.44 -6.66 3.91
N ASP A 353 25.54 -5.95 5.03
CA ASP A 353 24.55 -4.97 5.50
C ASP A 353 24.45 -3.74 4.59
N ALA A 354 25.45 -3.47 3.73
CA ALA A 354 25.36 -2.42 2.73
C ALA A 354 24.41 -2.76 1.57
N PHE A 355 23.95 -4.02 1.44
CA PHE A 355 22.95 -4.43 0.45
C PHE A 355 21.52 -4.45 1.01
N THR A 356 21.37 -4.60 2.33
CA THR A 356 20.06 -4.71 3.00
C THR A 356 19.74 -3.47 3.83
N SER A 357 18.46 -3.21 4.10
CA SER A 357 18.09 -2.18 5.07
C SER A 357 18.56 -2.61 6.47
N ALA A 358 19.06 -1.67 7.29
CA ALA A 358 19.41 -1.97 8.69
C ALA A 358 18.15 -2.46 9.43
N ARG A 359 18.26 -3.59 10.13
CA ARG A 359 17.16 -4.17 10.92
C ARG A 359 16.76 -3.30 12.10
#